data_AF-A0A9N8WED8-F1
#
_entry.id   AF-A0A9N8WED8-F1
#
_cell.length_a   1.000
_cell.length_b   1.000
_cell.length_c   1.000
_cell.angle_alpha   90.00
_cell.angle_beta   90.00
_cell.angle_gamma   90.00
#
_symmetry.space_group_name_H-M   'P 1'
#
loop_
_entity.id
_entity.type
_entity.pdbx_description
1 polymer ?
#
loop_
_entity_poly.entity_id
_entity_poly.type
_entity_poly.pdbx_seq_one_letter_code
_entity_poly.pdbx_strand_id
1 'polypeptide(L)'
;MVEILENVIQISVNLNPDPVVPGQTDIFEVSGTLDSDFTDTAYIFVDYFGKNLDDPILFQLCKGCQYKAKTPFKISLKVYTPSVLSDSYGIMVYIQSENLDFLGCAMALVGDESPPKDASALPIPR
;
A
#
# COMPACT_ATOMS: atom_id res chain seq x y z
N MET A 1 15.85 -13.50 -5.91
CA MET A 1 16.26 -13.29 -4.51
C MET A 1 15.20 -12.40 -3.91
N VAL A 2 14.31 -12.96 -3.10
CA VAL A 2 13.27 -12.20 -2.40
C VAL A 2 13.81 -12.01 -0.99
N GLU A 3 14.28 -10.83 -0.66
CA GLU A 3 14.55 -10.47 0.73
C GLU A 3 13.19 -10.28 1.40
N ILE A 4 12.79 -11.25 2.20
CA ILE A 4 11.71 -11.06 3.16
C ILE A 4 12.28 -10.11 4.20
N LEU A 5 11.81 -8.87 4.22
CA LEU A 5 12.17 -7.92 5.26
C LEU A 5 11.54 -8.42 6.57
N GLU A 6 12.29 -9.18 7.37
CA GLU A 6 11.80 -9.93 8.55
C GLU A 6 11.23 -9.05 9.67
N ASN A 7 11.13 -7.72 9.51
CA ASN A 7 10.68 -6.78 10.54
C ASN A 7 9.67 -5.72 10.04
N VAL A 8 9.07 -5.90 8.86
CA VAL A 8 8.10 -4.90 8.36
C VAL A 8 6.72 -5.18 8.91
N ILE A 9 6.22 -4.23 9.71
CA ILE A 9 4.90 -4.34 10.33
C ILE A 9 3.81 -4.17 9.27
N GLN A 10 2.81 -5.06 9.29
CA GLN A 10 1.64 -4.91 8.43
C GLN A 10 0.82 -3.70 8.87
N ILE A 11 0.62 -2.74 7.97
CA ILE A 11 -0.31 -1.60 8.16
C ILE A 11 -1.62 -1.88 7.43
N SER A 12 -2.67 -1.12 7.76
CA SER A 12 -3.97 -1.17 7.11
C SER A 12 -4.16 0.06 6.23
N VAL A 13 -4.61 -0.15 4.99
CA VAL A 13 -4.92 0.92 4.05
C VAL A 13 -6.35 0.76 3.58
N ASN A 14 -7.15 1.80 3.71
CA ASN A 14 -8.49 1.87 3.16
C ASN A 14 -8.51 2.89 2.01
N LEU A 15 -9.00 2.48 0.84
CA LEU A 15 -9.03 3.26 -0.38
C LEU A 15 -10.43 3.83 -0.60
N ASN A 16 -10.51 5.06 -1.10
CA ASN A 16 -11.78 5.64 -1.51
C ASN A 16 -11.59 6.52 -2.75
N PRO A 17 -12.13 6.11 -3.92
CA PRO A 17 -12.78 4.83 -4.22
C PRO A 17 -11.86 3.59 -4.14
N ASP A 18 -12.46 2.40 -4.01
CA ASP A 18 -11.80 1.09 -4.08
C ASP A 18 -12.46 0.22 -5.17
N PRO A 19 -11.74 -0.19 -6.25
CA PRO A 19 -10.36 0.18 -6.56
C PRO A 19 -10.21 1.68 -6.89
N VAL A 20 -8.97 2.17 -6.84
CA VAL A 20 -8.63 3.55 -7.25
C VAL A 20 -9.03 3.82 -8.70
N VAL A 21 -9.26 5.09 -9.02
CA VAL A 21 -9.72 5.49 -10.36
C VAL A 21 -8.58 6.21 -11.08
N PRO A 22 -8.22 5.80 -12.31
CA PRO A 22 -7.16 6.46 -13.06
C PRO A 22 -7.41 7.95 -13.29
N GLY A 23 -6.39 8.77 -13.08
CA GLY A 23 -6.38 10.18 -13.46
C GLY A 23 -7.08 11.13 -12.50
N GLN A 24 -7.43 10.67 -11.30
CA GLN A 24 -8.03 11.52 -10.25
C GLN A 24 -7.26 11.45 -8.93
N THR A 25 -7.63 12.33 -7.99
CA THR A 25 -7.13 12.27 -6.63
C THR A 25 -8.01 11.37 -5.78
N ASP A 26 -7.41 10.30 -5.28
CA ASP A 26 -8.05 9.31 -4.39
C ASP A 26 -7.59 9.50 -2.95
N ILE A 27 -8.39 8.98 -2.01
CA ILE A 27 -8.10 9.07 -0.58
C ILE A 27 -7.59 7.72 -0.08
N PHE A 28 -6.43 7.76 0.59
CA PHE A 28 -5.81 6.62 1.24
C PHE A 28 -5.82 6.87 2.74
N GLU A 29 -6.60 6.07 3.49
CA GLU A 29 -6.55 6.07 4.94
C GLU A 29 -5.58 5.00 5.43
N VAL A 30 -4.41 5.42 5.89
CA VAL A 30 -3.34 4.54 6.39
C VAL A 30 -3.42 4.50 7.91
N SER A 31 -3.43 3.30 8.48
CA SER A 31 -3.48 3.10 9.94
C SER A 31 -2.69 1.88 10.36
N GLY A 32 -2.29 1.83 11.63
CA GLY A 32 -1.53 0.70 12.15
C GLY A 32 -0.96 0.97 13.53
N THR A 33 -0.07 0.09 13.97
CA THR A 33 0.69 0.23 15.22
C THR A 33 2.11 -0.22 14.92
N LEU A 34 3.07 0.72 14.90
CA LEU A 34 4.46 0.41 14.55
C LEU A 34 5.26 0.01 15.79
N ASP A 35 6.37 -0.68 15.57
CA ASP A 35 7.25 -1.17 16.65
C ASP A 35 8.29 -0.15 17.09
N SER A 36 8.47 0.91 16.30
CA SER A 36 9.44 1.97 16.52
C SER A 36 8.74 3.32 16.61
N ASP A 37 9.34 4.23 17.37
CA ASP A 37 8.98 5.65 17.34
C ASP A 37 9.20 6.18 15.91
N PHE A 38 8.35 7.12 15.47
CA PHE A 38 8.59 7.87 14.25
C PHE A 38 8.14 9.32 14.41
N THR A 39 8.88 10.20 13.74
CA THR A 39 8.76 11.65 13.83
C THR A 39 8.36 12.23 12.46
N ASP A 40 8.40 13.55 12.34
CA ASP A 40 8.17 14.28 11.10
C ASP A 40 9.25 14.10 10.03
N THR A 41 10.31 13.34 10.33
CA THR A 41 11.35 12.94 9.36
C THR A 41 11.05 11.60 8.68
N ALA A 42 10.00 10.88 9.13
CA ALA A 42 9.50 9.70 8.43
C ALA A 42 8.60 10.08 7.25
N TYR A 43 8.58 9.22 6.23
CA TYR A 43 7.81 9.41 5.00
C TYR A 43 6.89 8.22 4.74
N ILE A 44 5.71 8.50 4.18
CA ILE A 44 4.86 7.49 3.57
C ILE A 44 5.05 7.55 2.07
N PHE A 45 5.25 6.40 1.47
CA PHE A 45 5.34 6.24 0.03
C PHE A 45 4.14 5.47 -0.47
N VAL A 46 3.60 5.91 -1.60
CA VAL A 46 2.61 5.16 -2.38
C VAL A 46 3.23 4.86 -3.73
N ASP A 47 3.45 3.58 -3.97
CA ASP A 47 4.05 3.06 -5.19
C ASP A 47 3.02 2.25 -5.98
N TYR A 48 2.93 2.52 -7.27
CA TYR A 48 2.11 1.76 -8.20
C TYR A 48 3.06 0.92 -9.05
N PHE A 49 3.03 -0.41 -8.92
CA PHE A 49 3.96 -1.28 -9.63
C PHE A 49 3.25 -2.14 -10.69
N GLY A 50 3.86 -2.24 -11.87
CA GLY A 50 3.27 -2.76 -13.10
C GLY A 50 4.12 -2.37 -14.32
N LYS A 51 3.67 -2.61 -15.55
CA LYS A 51 4.39 -2.11 -16.73
C LYS A 51 4.27 -0.58 -16.79
N ASN A 52 5.42 0.11 -16.82
CA ASN A 52 5.55 1.55 -17.06
C ASN A 52 4.84 2.45 -16.03
N LEU A 53 5.17 2.32 -14.74
CA LEU A 53 4.65 3.22 -13.71
C LEU A 53 5.80 4.05 -13.10
N ASP A 54 5.49 5.31 -12.79
CA ASP A 54 6.41 6.38 -12.38
C ASP A 54 7.05 6.12 -11.00
N ASP A 55 8.02 6.97 -10.62
CA ASP A 55 8.63 6.98 -9.28
C ASP A 55 7.57 7.05 -8.17
N PRO A 56 7.83 6.44 -6.98
CA PRO A 56 6.88 6.41 -5.89
C PRO A 56 6.51 7.81 -5.39
N ILE A 57 5.24 7.99 -5.05
CA ILE A 57 4.73 9.28 -4.56
C ILE A 57 5.07 9.42 -3.09
N LEU A 58 5.86 10.45 -2.77
CA LEU A 58 6.33 10.78 -1.43
C LEU A 58 5.35 11.69 -0.68
N PHE A 59 4.96 11.27 0.53
CA PHE A 59 4.21 12.08 1.47
C PHE A 59 4.98 12.26 2.77
N GLN A 60 5.13 13.52 3.21
CA GLN A 60 5.55 13.78 4.58
C GLN A 60 4.40 13.36 5.51
N LEU A 61 4.72 12.49 6.47
CA LEU A 61 3.74 11.84 7.32
C LEU A 61 2.89 12.84 8.12
N CYS A 62 3.56 13.89 8.60
CA CYS A 62 3.01 14.99 9.37
C CYS A 62 4.14 15.98 9.70
N LYS A 63 3.78 17.23 10.05
CA LYS A 63 4.74 18.27 10.43
C LYS A 63 4.74 18.45 11.94
N GLY A 64 5.89 18.25 12.61
CA GLY A 64 6.04 18.38 14.07
C GLY A 64 5.34 17.31 14.91
N CYS A 65 4.95 16.19 14.29
CA CYS A 65 4.34 15.07 14.98
C CYS A 65 5.40 14.16 15.63
N GLN A 66 4.98 13.48 16.69
CA GLN A 66 5.75 12.41 17.31
C GLN A 66 4.79 11.26 17.60
N TYR A 67 4.98 10.14 16.90
CA TYR A 67 4.26 8.92 17.17
C TYR A 67 5.16 7.97 17.94
N LYS A 68 4.62 7.44 19.02
CA LYS A 68 5.35 6.50 19.88
C LYS A 68 5.19 5.08 19.36
N ALA A 69 6.26 4.30 19.52
CA ALA A 69 6.23 2.87 19.33
C ALA A 69 5.04 2.27 20.08
N LYS A 70 4.44 1.25 19.48
CA LYS A 70 3.31 0.49 20.02
C LYS A 70 2.06 1.35 20.28
N THR A 71 1.96 2.53 19.67
CA THR A 71 0.74 3.35 19.68
C THR A 71 0.02 3.31 18.34
N PRO A 72 -1.33 3.29 18.33
CA PRO A 72 -2.09 3.30 17.10
C PRO A 72 -1.98 4.67 16.42
N PHE A 73 -1.80 4.67 15.09
CA PHE A 73 -1.84 5.86 14.26
C PHE A 73 -2.91 5.74 13.18
N LYS A 74 -3.40 6.89 12.70
CA LYS A 74 -4.27 7.00 11.52
C LYS A 74 -3.95 8.28 10.76
N ILE A 75 -3.74 8.17 9.45
CA ILE A 75 -3.33 9.24 8.55
C ILE A 75 -4.20 9.17 7.29
N SER A 76 -4.62 10.32 6.79
CA SER A 76 -5.36 10.43 5.52
C SER A 76 -4.48 11.13 4.49
N LEU A 77 -4.23 10.45 3.37
CA LEU A 77 -3.44 10.95 2.25
C LEU A 77 -4.34 11.20 1.05
N LYS A 78 -4.05 12.29 0.32
CA LYS A 78 -4.65 12.56 -0.98
C LYS A 78 -3.62 12.23 -2.05
N VAL A 79 -3.87 11.17 -2.81
CA VAL A 79 -2.91 10.62 -3.77
C VAL A 79 -3.44 10.81 -5.17
N TYR A 80 -2.63 11.37 -6.07
CA TYR A 80 -3.00 11.40 -7.49
C TYR A 80 -2.71 10.03 -8.10
N THR A 81 -3.75 9.39 -8.60
CA THR A 81 -3.65 8.11 -9.28
C THR A 81 -3.25 8.34 -10.74
N PRO A 82 -2.21 7.67 -11.25
CA PRO A 82 -1.80 7.80 -12.64
C PRO A 82 -2.97 7.64 -13.61
N SER A 83 -2.99 8.47 -14.66
CA SER A 83 -4.07 8.44 -15.67
C SER A 83 -4.09 7.15 -16.50
N VAL A 84 -2.98 6.42 -16.53
CA VAL A 84 -2.83 5.17 -17.26
C VAL A 84 -2.37 4.11 -16.27
N LEU A 85 -3.24 3.15 -15.99
CA LEU A 85 -2.92 1.94 -15.22
C LEU A 85 -2.99 0.73 -16.16
N SER A 86 -2.17 -0.27 -15.90
CA SER A 86 -2.26 -1.57 -16.58
C SER A 86 -3.52 -2.33 -16.16
N ASP A 87 -3.99 -3.29 -16.97
CA ASP A 87 -5.14 -4.16 -16.64
C ASP A 87 -4.96 -4.91 -15.31
N SER A 88 -3.70 -5.20 -14.97
CA SER A 88 -3.27 -5.68 -13.66
C SER A 88 -2.16 -4.79 -13.12
N TYR A 89 -2.31 -4.29 -11.90
CA TYR A 89 -1.31 -3.46 -11.22
C TYR A 89 -1.27 -3.77 -9.72
N GLY A 90 -0.16 -3.44 -9.09
CA GLY A 90 -0.01 -3.47 -7.65
C GLY A 90 0.03 -2.08 -7.06
N ILE A 91 -0.40 -1.96 -5.81
CA ILE A 91 -0.25 -0.77 -4.98
C ILE A 91 0.53 -1.18 -3.75
N MET A 92 1.65 -0.53 -3.47
CA MET A 92 2.40 -0.66 -2.23
C MET A 92 2.33 0.65 -1.47
N VAL A 93 1.95 0.57 -0.19
CA VAL A 93 2.03 1.70 0.73
C VAL A 93 3.00 1.32 1.83
N TYR A 94 4.08 2.09 1.99
CA TYR A 94 5.08 1.81 3.02
C TYR A 94 5.53 3.06 3.75
N ILE A 95 5.94 2.86 5.00
CA ILE A 95 6.47 3.90 5.87
C ILE A 95 7.97 3.68 6.00
N GLN A 96 8.75 4.72 5.74
CA GLN A 96 10.21 4.69 5.86
C GLN A 96 10.69 5.72 6.89
N SER A 97 11.66 5.34 7.71
CA SER A 97 12.37 6.25 8.62
C SER A 97 13.40 7.10 7.86
N GLU A 98 13.95 8.11 8.53
CA GLU A 98 15.06 8.92 8.01
C GLU A 98 16.34 8.10 7.73
N ASN A 99 16.50 6.95 8.40
CA ASN A 99 17.62 6.03 8.21
C ASN A 99 17.35 4.99 7.13
N LEU A 100 16.29 5.16 6.34
CA LEU A 100 15.84 4.26 5.29
C LEU A 100 15.27 2.92 5.76
N ASP A 101 14.99 2.78 7.07
CA ASP A 101 14.37 1.57 7.62
C ASP A 101 12.87 1.52 7.26
N PHE A 102 12.39 0.38 6.79
CA PHE A 102 10.97 0.14 6.58
C PHE A 102 10.27 -0.14 7.91
N LEU A 103 9.37 0.75 8.30
CA LEU A 103 8.65 0.67 9.57
C LEU A 103 7.33 -0.11 9.43
N GLY A 104 6.69 -0.02 8.27
CA GLY A 104 5.47 -0.76 8.00
C GLY A 104 5.08 -0.73 6.52
N CYS A 105 4.31 -1.71 6.08
CA CYS A 105 3.92 -1.87 4.68
C CYS A 105 2.54 -2.52 4.53
N ALA A 106 1.84 -2.15 3.46
CA ALA A 106 0.65 -2.79 2.95
C ALA A 106 0.77 -2.92 1.43
N MET A 107 0.27 -4.03 0.88
CA MET A 107 0.27 -4.28 -0.55
C MET A 107 -1.11 -4.78 -0.99
N ALA A 108 -1.56 -4.31 -2.16
CA ALA A 108 -2.73 -4.84 -2.85
C ALA A 108 -2.40 -5.10 -4.32
N LEU A 109 -3.05 -6.10 -4.92
CA LEU A 109 -3.05 -6.35 -6.35
C LEU A 109 -4.44 -6.07 -6.88
N VAL A 110 -4.53 -5.33 -7.98
CA VAL A 110 -5.78 -4.99 -8.64
C VAL A 110 -5.71 -5.52 -10.07
N GLY A 111 -6.73 -6.27 -10.48
CA GLY A 111 -6.80 -6.96 -11.76
C GLY A 111 -7.65 -8.23 -11.63
N ASP A 112 -7.89 -8.91 -12.74
CA ASP A 112 -8.72 -10.11 -12.72
C ASP A 112 -8.03 -11.28 -11.99
N GLU A 113 -8.39 -11.48 -10.73
CA GLU A 113 -8.63 -12.84 -10.25
C GLU A 113 -10.01 -13.25 -10.76
N SER A 114 -10.10 -13.66 -12.03
CA SER A 114 -11.22 -14.55 -12.35
C SER A 114 -10.90 -15.86 -11.63
N PRO A 115 -11.67 -16.29 -10.61
CA PRO A 115 -11.58 -17.68 -10.18
C PRO A 115 -11.76 -18.53 -11.44
N PRO A 116 -10.95 -19.58 -11.67
CA PRO A 116 -11.10 -20.39 -12.86
C PRO A 116 -12.56 -20.79 -12.97
N LYS A 117 -13.21 -20.37 -14.07
CA LYS A 117 -14.64 -20.61 -14.35
C LYS A 117 -14.99 -22.11 -14.49
N ASP A 118 -14.07 -23.01 -14.18
CA ASP A 118 -14.16 -24.46 -14.33
C ASP A 118 -13.89 -25.27 -13.06
N ALA A 119 -14.03 -24.70 -11.86
CA ALA A 119 -14.03 -25.53 -10.63
C ALA A 119 -15.38 -26.26 -10.36
N SER A 120 -16.37 -26.13 -11.25
CA SER A 120 -17.68 -26.81 -11.14
C SER A 120 -17.94 -27.89 -12.21
N ALA A 121 -16.93 -28.33 -12.96
CA ALA A 121 -17.11 -29.37 -13.99
C ALA A 121 -16.10 -30.52 -13.86
N LEU A 122 -15.99 -31.12 -12.66
CA LEU A 122 -15.52 -32.51 -12.57
C LEU A 122 -16.76 -33.42 -12.56
N PRO A 123 -17.01 -34.21 -13.63
CA PRO A 123 -18.04 -35.24 -13.57
C PRO A 123 -17.64 -36.29 -12.53
N ILE A 124 -18.55 -36.56 -11.60
CA ILE A 124 -18.42 -37.67 -10.65
C ILE A 124 -18.39 -38.97 -11.48
N PRO A 125 -17.31 -39.77 -11.44
CA PRO A 125 -17.31 -41.06 -12.11
C PRO A 125 -18.33 -41.98 -11.43
N ARG A 126 -19.20 -42.56 -12.26
CA ARG A 126 -20.26 -43.49 -11.86
C ARG A 126 -19.70 -44.86 -11.52
#